data_AF-A0A832KGP9-F1
#
_entry.id   AF-A0A832KGP9-F1
#
_cell.length_a   1.000
_cell.length_b   1.000
_cell.length_c   1.000
_cell.angle_alpha   90.00
_cell.angle_beta   90.00
_cell.angle_gamma   90.00
#
_symmetry.space_group_name_H-M   'P 1'
#
loop_
_entity.id
_entity.type
_entity.pdbx_description
1 polymer ?
#
loop_
_entity_poly.entity_id
_entity_poly.type
_entity_poly.pdbx_seq_one_letter_code
_entity_poly.pdbx_strand_id
1 'polypeptide(L)'
;MDDLNKLFSEFERQVAEITSHASQVHKLDFSAKLRNGTYFNFSYNSDTYKRKLNSEGKHPYTPASVFNAVVDILGSLVSLAILVFLAIAIKRSELGFVTPTVLIILTFSLFAFCFVMNALYHLFDATSGARFVFSNVMEALKILSLSFANVALSMLVSPEKASLVLLFTLLVGATAALLLSLGTQGGSRASLAFCILLPYLPLYAVTSLALLMTATLFALWSLVGLIAKTNLRIRSNTTFALIGVLSLGMNFLSLLG
;
A
#
# COMPACT_ATOMS: atom_id res chain seq x y z
N MET A 1 -56.27 -15.68 -37.35
CA MET A 1 -55.90 -16.44 -36.14
C MET A 1 -54.79 -17.43 -36.48
N ASP A 2 -54.93 -18.22 -37.54
CA ASP A 2 -53.94 -19.25 -37.94
C ASP A 2 -52.55 -18.72 -38.27
N ASP A 3 -52.44 -17.56 -38.95
CA ASP A 3 -51.13 -16.99 -39.28
C ASP A 3 -50.39 -16.42 -38.07
N LEU A 4 -51.12 -15.92 -37.08
CA LEU A 4 -50.54 -15.44 -35.82
C LEU A 4 -50.02 -16.62 -35.00
N ASN A 5 -50.80 -17.71 -34.91
CA ASN A 5 -50.40 -18.93 -34.21
C ASN A 5 -49.18 -19.59 -34.87
N LYS A 6 -49.12 -19.61 -36.22
CA LYS A 6 -47.94 -20.08 -36.96
C LYS A 6 -46.70 -19.22 -36.66
N LEU A 7 -46.84 -17.90 -36.66
CA LEU A 7 -45.72 -16.98 -36.41
C LEU A 7 -45.17 -17.11 -34.98
N PHE A 8 -46.05 -17.26 -33.98
CA PHE A 8 -45.61 -17.51 -32.60
C PHE A 8 -45.03 -18.90 -32.38
N SER A 9 -45.52 -19.92 -33.09
CA SER A 9 -44.92 -21.26 -33.07
C SER A 9 -43.51 -21.27 -33.70
N GLU A 10 -43.30 -20.51 -34.76
CA GLU A 10 -41.98 -20.34 -35.36
C GLU A 10 -41.02 -19.56 -34.44
N PHE A 11 -41.52 -18.52 -33.76
CA PHE A 11 -40.77 -17.79 -32.75
C PHE A 11 -40.37 -18.70 -31.58
N GLU A 12 -41.28 -19.53 -31.07
CA GLU A 12 -40.98 -20.50 -30.01
C GLU A 12 -39.88 -21.49 -30.43
N ARG A 13 -39.95 -21.99 -31.67
CA ARG A 13 -38.91 -22.87 -32.23
C ARG A 13 -37.54 -22.19 -32.28
N GLN A 14 -37.49 -20.93 -32.72
CA GLN A 14 -36.24 -20.16 -32.78
C GLN A 14 -35.67 -19.91 -31.37
N VAL A 15 -36.52 -19.60 -30.38
CA VAL A 15 -36.09 -19.43 -28.98
C VAL A 15 -35.56 -20.75 -28.41
N ALA A 16 -36.21 -21.88 -28.71
CA ALA A 16 -35.75 -23.20 -28.29
C ALA A 16 -34.38 -23.56 -28.89
N GLU A 17 -34.15 -23.21 -30.16
CA GLU A 17 -32.87 -23.42 -30.84
C GLU A 17 -31.74 -22.53 -30.29
N ILE A 18 -32.04 -21.28 -29.97
CA ILE A 18 -31.09 -20.40 -29.26
C ILE A 18 -30.74 -20.98 -27.89
N THR A 19 -31.72 -21.55 -27.20
CA THR A 19 -31.54 -22.16 -25.88
C THR A 19 -30.68 -23.42 -25.95
N SER A 20 -30.86 -24.27 -26.97
CA SER A 20 -30.02 -25.47 -27.16
C SER A 20 -28.56 -25.14 -27.49
N HIS A 21 -28.30 -23.93 -28.02
CA HIS A 21 -26.95 -23.42 -28.32
C HIS A 21 -26.51 -22.31 -27.36
N ALA A 22 -27.06 -22.26 -26.14
CA ALA A 22 -26.82 -21.16 -25.19
C ALA A 22 -25.33 -20.84 -24.93
N SER A 23 -24.44 -21.84 -24.97
CA SER A 23 -23.00 -21.66 -24.79
C SER A 23 -22.31 -20.85 -25.91
N GLN A 24 -22.95 -20.73 -27.07
CA GLN A 24 -22.44 -20.03 -28.26
C GLN A 24 -23.07 -18.64 -28.45
N VAL A 25 -24.07 -18.29 -27.65
CA VAL A 25 -24.80 -17.01 -27.76
C VAL A 25 -23.92 -15.88 -27.20
N HIS A 26 -23.55 -14.90 -28.03
CA HIS A 26 -22.75 -13.75 -27.60
C HIS A 26 -23.61 -12.63 -26.98
N LYS A 27 -24.78 -12.36 -27.58
CA LYS A 27 -25.73 -11.33 -27.16
C LYS A 27 -27.15 -11.73 -27.60
N LEU A 28 -28.14 -11.50 -26.75
CA LEU A 28 -29.56 -11.76 -27.02
C LEU A 28 -30.41 -10.65 -26.40
N ASP A 29 -31.14 -9.90 -27.21
CA ASP A 29 -32.07 -8.88 -26.76
C ASP A 29 -33.48 -9.24 -27.25
N PHE A 30 -34.44 -9.29 -26.32
CA PHE A 30 -35.84 -9.54 -26.59
C PHE A 30 -36.69 -8.47 -25.90
N SER A 31 -37.62 -7.88 -26.65
CA SER A 31 -38.60 -6.93 -26.12
C SER A 31 -39.97 -7.21 -26.74
N ALA A 32 -40.99 -7.37 -25.90
CA ALA A 32 -42.37 -7.52 -26.33
C ALA A 32 -43.27 -6.58 -25.52
N LYS A 33 -44.16 -5.87 -26.20
CA LYS A 33 -45.15 -4.98 -25.59
C LYS A 33 -46.55 -5.55 -25.79
N LEU A 34 -47.25 -5.82 -24.70
CA LEU A 34 -48.64 -6.22 -24.72
C LEU A 34 -49.55 -5.00 -24.98
N ARG A 35 -50.74 -5.25 -25.53
CA ARG A 35 -51.74 -4.20 -25.80
C ARG A 35 -52.19 -3.45 -24.55
N ASN A 36 -52.10 -4.07 -23.37
CA ASN A 36 -52.39 -3.44 -22.08
C ASN A 36 -51.25 -2.54 -21.55
N GLY A 37 -50.16 -2.39 -22.31
CA GLY A 37 -49.01 -1.54 -21.94
C GLY A 37 -47.90 -2.25 -21.16
N THR A 38 -48.04 -3.54 -20.85
CA THR A 38 -47.00 -4.33 -20.15
C THR A 38 -45.84 -4.65 -21.10
N TYR A 39 -44.61 -4.63 -20.60
CA TYR A 39 -43.41 -4.96 -21.36
C TYR A 39 -42.72 -6.20 -20.81
N PHE A 40 -42.31 -7.11 -21.70
CA PHE A 40 -41.37 -8.18 -21.40
C PHE A 40 -40.04 -7.83 -22.05
N ASN A 41 -39.02 -7.57 -21.24
CA ASN A 41 -37.68 -7.26 -21.74
C ASN A 41 -36.71 -8.31 -21.17
N PHE A 42 -35.98 -8.98 -22.05
CA PHE A 42 -34.89 -9.86 -21.72
C PHE A 42 -33.65 -9.40 -22.46
N SER A 43 -32.55 -9.15 -21.75
CA SER A 43 -31.28 -8.78 -22.37
C SER A 43 -30.17 -9.61 -21.73
N TYR A 44 -29.44 -10.32 -22.59
CA TYR A 44 -28.28 -11.11 -22.26
C TYR A 44 -27.11 -10.63 -23.10
N ASN A 45 -25.99 -10.38 -22.45
CA ASN A 45 -24.72 -10.09 -23.10
C ASN A 45 -23.65 -10.92 -22.39
N SER A 46 -22.94 -11.75 -23.14
CA SER A 46 -21.96 -12.68 -22.59
C SER A 46 -20.81 -11.97 -21.85
N ASP A 47 -20.39 -10.77 -22.28
CA ASP A 47 -19.36 -9.98 -21.60
C ASP A 47 -19.88 -9.38 -20.29
N THR A 48 -21.10 -8.84 -20.29
CA THR A 48 -21.75 -8.32 -19.08
C THR A 48 -22.06 -9.44 -18.08
N TYR A 49 -22.50 -10.60 -18.58
CA TYR A 49 -22.78 -11.78 -17.78
C TYR A 49 -21.50 -12.36 -17.19
N LYS A 50 -20.42 -12.51 -17.97
CA LYS A 50 -19.10 -12.90 -17.47
C LYS A 50 -18.58 -11.91 -16.43
N ARG A 51 -18.71 -10.60 -16.66
CA ARG A 51 -18.34 -9.59 -15.65
C ARG A 51 -19.15 -9.72 -14.36
N LYS A 52 -20.46 -10.00 -14.43
CA LYS A 52 -21.31 -10.25 -13.25
C LYS A 52 -20.94 -11.54 -12.52
N LEU A 53 -20.70 -12.62 -13.26
CA LEU A 53 -20.19 -13.88 -12.70
C LEU A 53 -18.81 -13.70 -12.04
N ASN A 54 -17.97 -12.82 -12.60
CA ASN A 54 -16.68 -12.44 -12.05
C ASN A 54 -16.82 -11.57 -10.79
N SER A 55 -17.85 -10.74 -10.68
CA SER A 55 -18.16 -9.97 -9.47
C SER A 55 -18.83 -10.79 -8.36
N GLU A 56 -19.47 -11.90 -8.69
CA GLU A 56 -20.14 -12.82 -7.75
C GLU A 56 -19.19 -13.91 -7.18
N GLY A 57 -17.87 -13.72 -7.26
CA GLY A 57 -16.91 -14.49 -6.47
C GLY A 57 -16.46 -15.84 -7.04
N LYS A 58 -16.47 -16.03 -8.36
CA LYS A 58 -15.92 -17.24 -9.01
C LYS A 58 -14.47 -17.12 -9.51
N HIS A 59 -13.72 -16.11 -9.09
CA HIS A 59 -12.26 -16.16 -9.19
C HIS A 59 -11.69 -16.73 -7.89
N PRO A 60 -10.84 -17.77 -7.92
CA PRO A 60 -10.07 -18.12 -6.74
C PRO A 60 -9.28 -16.89 -6.31
N TYR A 61 -9.35 -16.53 -5.03
CA TYR A 61 -8.62 -15.38 -4.48
C TYR A 61 -7.14 -15.43 -4.91
N THR A 62 -6.71 -14.43 -5.67
CA THR A 62 -5.31 -14.32 -6.10
C THR A 62 -4.67 -13.13 -5.40
N PRO A 63 -3.75 -13.35 -4.44
CA PRO A 63 -3.03 -12.26 -3.79
C PRO A 63 -2.21 -11.47 -4.80
N ALA A 64 -2.08 -10.16 -4.59
CA ALA A 64 -1.35 -9.29 -5.51
C ALA A 64 0.14 -9.65 -5.61
N SER A 65 0.79 -10.00 -4.49
CA SER A 65 2.15 -10.54 -4.47
C SER A 65 2.48 -11.25 -3.16
N VAL A 66 2.56 -12.59 -3.18
CA VAL A 66 2.93 -13.38 -2.00
C VAL A 66 4.36 -13.12 -1.55
N PHE A 67 5.30 -13.00 -2.51
CA PHE A 67 6.71 -12.77 -2.19
C PHE A 67 6.91 -11.48 -1.38
N ASN A 68 6.31 -10.37 -1.84
CA ASN A 68 6.41 -9.10 -1.12
C ASN A 68 5.76 -9.19 0.25
N ALA A 69 4.59 -9.82 0.36
CA ALA A 69 3.94 -10.01 1.65
C ALA A 69 4.83 -10.79 2.64
N VAL A 70 5.55 -11.81 2.19
CA VAL A 70 6.51 -12.55 3.03
C VAL A 70 7.67 -11.65 3.46
N VAL A 71 8.25 -10.87 2.54
CA VAL A 71 9.32 -9.91 2.86
C VAL A 71 8.84 -8.89 3.90
N ASP A 72 7.61 -8.40 3.77
CA ASP A 72 7.02 -7.46 4.72
C ASP A 72 6.78 -8.10 6.09
N ILE A 73 6.27 -9.34 6.15
CA ILE A 73 6.13 -10.08 7.41
C ILE A 73 7.49 -10.21 8.11
N LEU A 74 8.54 -10.59 7.36
CA LEU A 74 9.91 -10.63 7.87
C LEU A 74 10.38 -9.24 8.34
N GLY A 75 10.08 -8.19 7.58
CA GLY A 75 10.34 -6.79 7.95
C GLY A 75 9.74 -6.38 9.29
N SER A 76 8.49 -6.80 9.54
CA SER A 76 7.81 -6.58 10.80
C SER A 76 8.49 -7.31 11.96
N LEU A 77 8.80 -8.59 11.78
CA LEU A 77 9.50 -9.39 12.80
C LEU A 77 10.90 -8.83 13.12
N VAL A 78 11.64 -8.40 12.10
CA VAL A 78 12.96 -7.78 12.27
C VAL A 78 12.84 -6.45 13.02
N SER A 79 11.86 -5.62 12.68
CA SER A 79 11.60 -4.35 13.37
C SER A 79 11.28 -4.57 14.86
N LEU A 80 10.49 -5.60 15.18
CA LEU A 80 10.20 -5.98 16.57
C LEU A 80 11.44 -6.53 17.29
N ALA A 81 12.26 -7.34 16.63
CA ALA A 81 13.50 -7.84 17.22
C ALA A 81 14.48 -6.70 17.55
N ILE A 82 14.66 -5.74 16.62
CA ILE A 82 15.47 -4.54 16.85
C ILE A 82 14.88 -3.71 17.99
N LEU A 83 13.55 -3.52 18.03
CA LEU A 83 12.88 -2.79 19.10
C LEU A 83 13.17 -3.39 20.48
N VAL A 84 13.06 -4.72 20.61
CA VAL A 84 13.36 -5.42 21.87
C VAL A 84 14.82 -5.20 22.26
N PHE A 85 15.75 -5.33 21.30
CA PHE A 85 17.17 -5.16 21.56
C PHE A 85 17.51 -3.72 21.96
N LEU A 86 16.96 -2.72 21.27
CA LEU A 86 17.12 -1.31 21.61
C LEU A 86 16.49 -0.97 22.96
N ALA A 87 15.33 -1.52 23.31
CA ALA A 87 14.72 -1.30 24.62
C ALA A 87 15.61 -1.81 25.77
N ILE A 88 16.28 -2.96 25.57
CA ILE A 88 17.26 -3.49 26.52
C ILE A 88 18.50 -2.58 26.58
N ALA A 89 19.01 -2.14 25.43
CA ALA A 89 20.16 -1.23 25.37
C ALA A 89 19.87 0.11 26.05
N ILE A 90 18.72 0.74 25.75
CA ILE A 90 18.24 1.98 26.39
C ILE A 90 18.20 1.83 27.91
N LYS A 91 17.63 0.72 28.41
CA LYS A 91 17.55 0.47 29.86
C LYS A 91 18.94 0.35 30.52
N ARG A 92 19.94 -0.12 29.78
CA ARG A 92 21.32 -0.29 30.27
C ARG A 92 22.19 0.95 30.05
N SER A 93 21.82 1.82 29.12
CA SER A 93 22.53 3.06 28.82
C SER A 93 22.37 4.09 29.94
N GLU A 94 23.34 5.01 30.07
CA GLU A 94 23.28 6.11 31.04
C GLU A 94 22.14 7.10 30.74
N LEU A 95 21.62 7.13 29.51
CA LEU A 95 20.48 7.98 29.12
C LEU A 95 19.17 7.56 29.81
N GLY A 96 18.94 6.25 29.97
CA GLY A 96 17.64 5.72 30.40
C GLY A 96 16.48 6.12 29.47
N PHE A 97 15.25 6.11 29.99
CA PHE A 97 14.03 6.42 29.22
C PHE A 97 13.76 7.94 29.17
N VAL A 98 14.47 8.64 28.29
CA VAL A 98 14.25 10.06 27.97
C VAL A 98 13.60 10.24 26.59
N THR A 99 13.10 11.44 26.28
CA THR A 99 12.39 11.78 25.03
C THR A 99 12.97 11.15 23.75
N PRO A 100 14.29 11.24 23.45
CA PRO A 100 14.83 10.62 22.23
C PRO A 100 14.69 9.10 22.20
N THR A 101 14.82 8.42 23.35
CA THR A 101 14.69 6.95 23.43
C THR A 101 13.25 6.48 23.26
N VAL A 102 12.27 7.29 23.71
CA VAL A 102 10.85 7.04 23.43
C VAL A 102 10.56 7.19 21.93
N LEU A 103 11.14 8.21 21.29
CA LEU A 103 11.00 8.38 19.83
C LEU A 103 11.63 7.23 19.04
N ILE A 104 12.74 6.66 19.51
CA ILE A 104 13.30 5.41 18.93
C ILE A 104 12.29 4.26 19.04
N ILE A 105 11.72 4.03 20.22
CA ILE A 105 10.73 2.96 20.45
C ILE A 105 9.52 3.14 19.53
N LEU A 106 8.99 4.36 19.43
CA LEU A 106 7.89 4.68 18.53
C LEU A 106 8.27 4.47 17.06
N THR A 107 9.48 4.85 16.66
CA THR A 107 10.00 4.66 15.29
C THR A 107 9.94 3.20 14.87
N PHE A 108 10.51 2.28 15.67
CA PHE A 108 10.52 0.85 15.31
C PHE A 108 9.15 0.19 15.46
N SER A 109 8.31 0.66 16.38
CA SER A 109 6.90 0.23 16.47
C SER A 109 6.13 0.59 15.21
N LEU A 110 6.32 1.81 14.70
CA LEU A 110 5.69 2.29 13.46
C LEU A 110 6.24 1.58 12.23
N PHE A 111 7.54 1.28 12.16
CA PHE A 111 8.08 0.44 11.08
C PHE A 111 7.47 -0.96 11.09
N ALA A 112 7.35 -1.60 12.25
CA ALA A 112 6.71 -2.90 12.36
C ALA A 112 5.27 -2.88 11.84
N PHE A 113 4.51 -1.84 12.18
CA PHE A 113 3.13 -1.66 11.72
C PHE A 113 3.04 -1.29 10.23
N CYS A 114 3.99 -0.49 9.73
CA CYS A 114 4.11 -0.14 8.31
C CYS A 114 4.28 -1.41 7.46
N PHE A 115 5.17 -2.32 7.88
CA PHE A 115 5.35 -3.62 7.24
C PHE A 115 4.10 -4.49 7.31
N VAL A 116 3.39 -4.55 8.44
CA VAL A 116 2.11 -5.29 8.53
C VAL A 116 1.09 -4.75 7.52
N MET A 117 0.93 -3.44 7.44
CA MET A 117 0.00 -2.82 6.49
C MET A 117 0.38 -3.10 5.05
N ASN A 118 1.68 -3.12 4.75
CA ASN A 118 2.15 -3.44 3.41
C ASN A 118 1.98 -4.94 3.06
N ALA A 119 2.17 -5.84 4.02
CA ALA A 119 1.87 -7.25 3.84
C ALA A 119 0.37 -7.45 3.52
N LEU A 120 -0.52 -6.78 4.25
CA LEU A 120 -1.96 -6.79 3.97
C LEU A 120 -2.26 -6.22 2.57
N TYR A 121 -1.63 -5.11 2.18
CA TYR A 121 -1.76 -4.56 0.82
C TYR A 121 -1.40 -5.58 -0.29
N HIS A 122 -0.41 -6.42 -0.04
CA HIS A 122 0.08 -7.42 -0.99
C HIS A 122 -0.68 -8.75 -0.95
N LEU A 123 -1.24 -9.13 0.20
CA LEU A 123 -2.10 -10.30 0.32
C LEU A 123 -3.46 -10.06 -0.33
N PHE A 124 -4.07 -8.89 -0.15
CA PHE A 124 -5.37 -8.60 -0.77
C PHE A 124 -5.33 -8.64 -2.31
N ASP A 125 -6.42 -9.13 -2.90
CA ASP A 125 -6.60 -9.20 -4.35
C ASP A 125 -6.43 -7.81 -4.98
N ALA A 126 -5.78 -7.76 -6.14
CA ALA A 126 -5.49 -6.54 -6.85
C ALA A 126 -6.72 -5.66 -7.13
N THR A 127 -7.89 -6.28 -7.25
CA THR A 127 -9.19 -5.64 -7.50
C THR A 127 -9.87 -5.11 -6.25
N SER A 128 -9.37 -5.44 -5.05
CA SER A 128 -9.99 -5.04 -3.78
C SER A 128 -9.74 -3.57 -3.46
N GLY A 129 -10.82 -2.84 -3.16
CA GLY A 129 -10.76 -1.46 -2.67
C GLY A 129 -10.00 -1.30 -1.34
N ALA A 130 -9.89 -2.37 -0.54
CA ALA A 130 -9.14 -2.36 0.72
C ALA A 130 -7.64 -2.05 0.51
N ARG A 131 -7.08 -2.38 -0.66
CA ARG A 131 -5.69 -2.06 -1.00
C ARG A 131 -5.40 -0.57 -0.99
N PHE A 132 -6.37 0.26 -1.37
CA PHE A 132 -6.20 1.71 -1.32
C PHE A 132 -6.02 2.20 0.14
N VAL A 133 -6.81 1.65 1.06
CA VAL A 133 -6.73 1.97 2.50
C VAL A 133 -5.37 1.55 3.05
N PHE A 134 -4.96 0.29 2.84
CA PHE A 134 -3.67 -0.20 3.34
C PHE A 134 -2.48 0.56 2.75
N SER A 135 -2.53 0.92 1.47
CA SER A 135 -1.49 1.74 0.85
C SER A 135 -1.36 3.12 1.50
N ASN A 136 -2.48 3.81 1.76
CA ASN A 136 -2.44 5.14 2.38
C ASN A 136 -2.00 5.08 3.84
N VAL A 137 -2.49 4.09 4.60
CA VAL A 137 -2.07 3.89 5.99
C VAL A 137 -0.58 3.57 6.06
N MET A 138 -0.09 2.68 5.20
CA MET A 138 1.34 2.36 5.09
C MET A 138 2.19 3.61 4.82
N GLU A 139 1.80 4.43 3.84
CA GLU A 139 2.52 5.66 3.49
C GLU A 139 2.53 6.67 4.66
N ALA A 140 1.41 6.82 5.38
CA ALA A 140 1.35 7.67 6.57
C ALA A 140 2.29 7.16 7.69
N LEU A 141 2.33 5.85 7.92
CA LEU A 141 3.22 5.24 8.90
C LEU A 141 4.70 5.40 8.52
N LYS A 142 5.02 5.33 7.22
CA LYS A 142 6.37 5.61 6.71
C LYS A 142 6.78 7.05 7.00
N ILE A 143 5.92 8.02 6.71
CA ILE A 143 6.19 9.45 7.00
C ILE A 143 6.45 9.64 8.49
N LEU A 144 5.60 9.07 9.35
CA LEU A 144 5.73 9.21 10.81
C LEU A 144 6.99 8.52 11.36
N SER A 145 7.27 7.29 10.95
CA SER A 145 8.45 6.53 11.40
C SER A 145 9.76 7.24 11.02
N LEU A 146 9.90 7.70 9.77
CA LEU A 146 11.06 8.47 9.33
C LEU A 146 11.19 9.81 10.06
N SER A 147 10.05 10.48 10.32
CA SER A 147 10.06 11.75 11.05
C SER A 147 10.56 11.57 12.48
N PHE A 148 10.07 10.55 13.17
CA PHE A 148 10.53 10.25 14.54
C PHE A 148 11.98 9.79 14.58
N ALA A 149 12.42 9.01 13.59
CA ALA A 149 13.83 8.61 13.46
C ALA A 149 14.75 9.83 13.35
N ASN A 150 14.41 10.80 12.48
CA ASN A 150 15.20 12.01 12.26
C ASN A 150 15.34 12.84 13.54
N VAL A 151 14.22 13.07 14.23
CA VAL A 151 14.19 13.85 15.47
C VAL A 151 14.95 13.12 16.58
N ALA A 152 14.74 11.81 16.75
CA ALA A 152 15.46 11.02 17.73
C ALA A 152 16.99 11.06 17.51
N LEU A 153 17.42 10.86 16.26
CA LEU A 153 18.83 10.83 15.90
C LEU A 153 19.50 12.19 16.14
N SER A 154 18.86 13.29 15.72
CA SER A 154 19.39 14.64 15.95
C SER A 154 19.46 14.99 17.43
N MET A 155 18.45 14.62 18.23
CA MET A 155 18.45 14.85 19.68
C MET A 155 19.54 14.05 20.40
N LEU A 156 19.90 12.86 19.92
CA LEU A 156 20.94 12.02 20.55
C LEU A 156 22.34 12.53 20.29
N VAL A 157 22.62 13.01 19.08
CA VAL A 157 23.99 13.27 18.65
C VAL A 157 24.35 14.75 18.64
N SER A 158 23.41 15.64 18.33
CA SER A 158 23.66 17.09 18.27
C SER A 158 22.44 17.86 18.78
N PRO A 159 22.21 17.89 20.10
CA PRO A 159 21.07 18.58 20.71
C PRO A 159 20.94 20.04 20.28
N GLU A 160 22.07 20.74 20.05
CA GLU A 160 22.07 22.13 19.60
C GLU A 160 21.51 22.34 18.18
N LYS A 161 21.53 21.30 17.34
CA LYS A 161 20.97 21.32 15.98
C LYS A 161 19.59 20.67 15.88
N ALA A 162 19.12 20.01 16.94
CA ALA A 162 17.90 19.21 16.94
C ALA A 162 16.64 20.03 16.65
N SER A 163 16.58 21.28 17.12
CA SER A 163 15.44 22.18 16.87
C SER A 163 15.21 22.46 15.39
N LEU A 164 16.30 22.69 14.65
CA LEU A 164 16.25 22.98 13.22
C LEU A 164 15.94 21.71 12.41
N VAL A 165 16.50 20.54 12.79
CA VAL A 165 16.13 19.25 12.18
C VAL A 165 14.65 18.93 12.42
N LEU A 166 14.13 19.21 13.62
CA LEU A 166 12.71 19.06 13.94
C LEU A 166 11.83 19.93 13.03
N LEU A 167 12.16 21.21 12.87
CA LEU A 167 11.39 22.13 12.01
C LEU A 167 11.36 21.67 10.56
N PHE A 168 12.50 21.29 9.98
CA PHE A 168 12.55 20.77 8.61
C PHE A 168 11.84 19.44 8.46
N THR A 169 11.98 18.54 9.45
CA THR A 169 11.29 17.25 9.45
C THR A 169 9.78 17.44 9.50
N LEU A 170 9.30 18.36 10.34
CA LEU A 170 7.88 18.69 10.42
C LEU A 170 7.39 19.32 9.11
N LEU A 171 8.15 20.25 8.52
CA LEU A 171 7.77 20.87 7.24
C LEU A 171 7.65 19.84 6.11
N VAL A 172 8.68 19.02 5.92
CA VAL A 172 8.72 18.01 4.86
C VAL A 172 7.69 16.91 5.12
N GLY A 173 7.61 16.40 6.36
CA GLY A 173 6.69 15.35 6.76
C GLY A 173 5.23 15.78 6.71
N ALA A 174 4.89 16.97 7.21
CA ALA A 174 3.53 17.51 7.12
C ALA A 174 3.11 17.78 5.68
N THR A 175 4.02 18.28 4.84
CA THR A 175 3.75 18.48 3.40
C THR A 175 3.49 17.14 2.71
N ALA A 176 4.30 16.12 2.99
CA ALA A 176 4.07 14.76 2.48
C ALA A 176 2.71 14.20 2.91
N ALA A 177 2.33 14.38 4.19
CA ALA A 177 1.05 13.92 4.73
C ALA A 177 -0.14 14.68 4.14
N LEU A 178 -0.02 15.99 3.94
CA LEU A 178 -1.03 16.83 3.29
C LEU A 178 -1.24 16.39 1.84
N LEU A 179 -0.18 16.14 1.10
CA LEU A 179 -0.28 15.68 -0.29
C LEU A 179 -0.90 14.28 -0.39
N LEU A 180 -0.61 13.41 0.59
CA LEU A 180 -1.23 12.09 0.70
C LEU A 180 -2.74 12.19 0.99
N SER A 181 -3.16 13.13 1.85
CA SER A 181 -4.56 13.29 2.25
C SER A 181 -5.47 13.79 1.12
N LEU A 182 -4.91 14.36 0.06
CA LEU A 182 -5.67 14.75 -1.14
C LEU A 182 -6.34 13.55 -1.84
N GLY A 183 -5.88 12.33 -1.61
CA GLY A 183 -6.51 11.11 -2.15
C GLY A 183 -6.39 10.96 -3.67
N THR A 184 -5.62 11.82 -4.34
CA THR A 184 -5.38 11.76 -5.79
C THR A 184 -4.08 11.02 -6.12
N GLN A 185 -4.00 10.46 -7.33
CA GLN A 185 -2.75 9.84 -7.81
C GLN A 185 -1.59 10.84 -7.86
N GLY A 186 -1.87 12.10 -8.24
CA GLY A 186 -0.89 13.18 -8.24
C GLY A 186 -0.39 13.51 -6.83
N GLY A 187 -1.30 13.63 -5.86
CA GLY A 187 -0.98 13.85 -4.45
C GLY A 187 -0.12 12.72 -3.86
N SER A 188 -0.47 11.46 -4.13
CA SER A 188 0.32 10.30 -3.69
C SER A 188 1.74 10.31 -4.28
N ARG A 189 1.89 10.60 -5.57
CA ARG A 189 3.22 10.72 -6.20
C ARG A 189 4.04 11.88 -5.64
N ALA A 190 3.39 13.03 -5.40
CA ALA A 190 4.06 14.18 -4.80
C ALA A 190 4.49 13.86 -3.36
N SER A 191 3.64 13.19 -2.57
CA SER A 191 3.98 12.72 -1.23
C SER A 191 5.22 11.83 -1.23
N LEU A 192 5.31 10.87 -2.17
CA LEU A 192 6.50 10.04 -2.35
C LEU A 192 7.75 10.86 -2.65
N ALA A 193 7.66 11.93 -3.44
CA ALA A 193 8.79 12.81 -3.72
C ALA A 193 9.33 13.50 -2.45
N PHE A 194 8.45 13.98 -1.56
CA PHE A 194 8.87 14.50 -0.26
C PHE A 194 9.43 13.41 0.65
N CYS A 195 8.89 12.19 0.60
CA CYS A 195 9.43 11.04 1.33
C CYS A 195 10.83 10.60 0.87
N ILE A 196 11.27 10.98 -0.34
CA ILE A 196 12.66 10.75 -0.79
C ILE A 196 13.62 11.70 -0.06
N LEU A 197 13.18 12.93 0.25
CA LEU A 197 14.00 13.94 0.92
C LEU A 197 14.09 13.72 2.43
N LEU A 198 13.00 13.24 3.03
CA LEU A 198 12.85 13.12 4.48
C LEU A 198 14.03 12.39 5.18
N PRO A 199 14.57 11.25 4.68
CA PRO A 199 15.66 10.53 5.34
C PRO A 199 17.00 11.28 5.38
N TYR A 200 17.18 12.31 4.55
CA TYR A 200 18.43 13.06 4.46
C TYR A 200 18.51 14.23 5.44
N LEU A 201 17.39 14.67 6.02
CA LEU A 201 17.34 15.78 6.96
C LEU A 201 18.25 15.65 8.20
N PRO A 202 18.40 14.47 8.84
CA PRO A 202 19.27 14.36 10.01
C PRO A 202 20.75 14.49 9.66
N LEU A 203 21.14 14.38 8.36
CA LEU A 203 22.53 14.55 7.94
C LEU A 203 23.08 15.97 8.18
N TYR A 204 22.18 16.95 8.33
CA TYR A 204 22.54 18.31 8.78
C TYR A 204 23.11 18.31 10.21
N ALA A 205 22.54 17.50 11.09
CA ALA A 205 23.01 17.35 12.45
C ALA A 205 24.25 16.45 12.51
N VAL A 206 24.19 15.29 11.83
CA VAL A 206 25.19 14.22 11.94
C VAL A 206 25.50 13.63 10.58
N THR A 207 26.75 13.75 10.14
CA THR A 207 27.17 13.20 8.85
C THR A 207 28.11 12.03 9.05
N SER A 208 27.67 10.82 8.68
CA SER A 208 28.50 9.63 8.61
C SER A 208 28.17 8.84 7.36
N LEU A 209 29.12 8.03 6.87
CA LEU A 209 28.89 7.16 5.71
C LEU A 209 27.74 6.18 5.97
N ALA A 210 27.66 5.64 7.20
CA ALA A 210 26.59 4.72 7.59
C ALA A 210 25.20 5.37 7.56
N LEU A 211 25.09 6.61 8.03
CA LEU A 211 23.84 7.37 7.99
C LEU A 211 23.46 7.78 6.57
N LEU A 212 24.45 8.15 5.74
CA LEU A 212 24.20 8.45 4.33
C LEU A 212 23.65 7.22 3.60
N MET A 213 24.26 6.05 3.79
CA MET A 213 23.76 4.79 3.21
C MET A 213 22.35 4.45 3.71
N THR A 214 22.09 4.65 5.00
CA THR A 214 20.75 4.44 5.60
C THR A 214 19.71 5.36 4.97
N ALA A 215 20.03 6.65 4.83
CA ALA A 215 19.17 7.64 4.18
C ALA A 215 18.90 7.27 2.72
N THR A 216 19.91 6.83 1.98
CA THR A 216 19.77 6.38 0.60
C THR A 216 18.87 5.15 0.48
N LEU A 217 18.97 4.17 1.37
CA LEU A 217 18.08 3.00 1.39
C LEU A 217 16.61 3.41 1.59
N PHE A 218 16.32 4.30 2.55
CA PHE A 218 14.96 4.80 2.74
C PHE A 218 14.48 5.70 1.59
N ALA A 219 15.38 6.46 0.96
CA ALA A 219 15.06 7.23 -0.23
C ALA A 219 14.69 6.30 -1.41
N LEU A 220 15.42 5.20 -1.60
CA LEU A 220 15.14 4.19 -2.62
C LEU A 220 13.78 3.51 -2.40
N TRP A 221 13.37 3.30 -1.15
CA TRP A 221 12.04 2.78 -0.84
C TRP A 221 10.92 3.64 -1.44
N SER A 222 11.04 4.96 -1.36
CA SER A 222 10.07 5.91 -1.95
C SER A 222 10.28 6.14 -3.45
N LEU A 223 11.54 6.20 -3.91
CA LEU A 223 11.89 6.42 -5.31
C LEU A 223 11.39 5.29 -6.22
N VAL A 224 11.56 4.03 -5.81
CA VAL A 224 11.06 2.88 -6.56
C VAL A 224 9.54 2.93 -6.65
N GLY A 225 8.86 3.34 -5.58
CA GLY A 225 7.40 3.54 -5.59
C GLY A 225 6.94 4.63 -6.57
N LEU A 226 7.76 5.66 -6.79
CA LEU A 226 7.48 6.77 -7.70
C LEU A 226 7.70 6.39 -9.17
N ILE A 227 8.77 5.64 -9.47
CA ILE A 227 9.20 5.33 -10.84
C ILE A 227 8.57 4.03 -11.37
N ALA A 228 8.36 3.03 -10.51
CA ALA A 228 7.92 1.73 -10.96
C ALA A 228 6.50 1.79 -11.55
N LYS A 229 6.34 1.29 -12.78
CA LYS A 229 5.02 1.08 -13.38
C LYS A 229 4.23 0.09 -12.52
N THR A 230 2.95 0.37 -12.31
CA THR A 230 2.00 -0.40 -11.49
C THR A 230 1.88 -1.88 -11.86
N ASN A 231 2.38 -2.30 -13.03
CA ASN A 231 2.26 -3.65 -13.59
C ASN A 231 3.44 -4.59 -13.34
N LEU A 232 4.47 -4.21 -12.58
CA LEU A 232 5.54 -5.14 -12.22
C LEU A 232 5.09 -6.09 -11.10
N ARG A 233 5.12 -7.40 -11.38
CA ARG A 233 4.75 -8.49 -10.46
C ARG A 233 5.59 -8.54 -9.17
N ILE A 234 6.77 -7.91 -9.20
CA ILE A 234 7.71 -7.80 -8.08
C ILE A 234 7.97 -6.32 -7.84
N ARG A 235 7.43 -5.77 -6.76
CA ARG A 235 7.84 -4.44 -6.27
C ARG A 235 8.94 -4.65 -5.23
N SER A 236 10.20 -4.43 -5.61
CA SER A 236 11.39 -4.58 -4.75
C SER A 236 11.61 -3.42 -3.76
N ASN A 237 10.63 -2.53 -3.60
CA ASN A 237 10.78 -1.33 -2.78
C ASN A 237 10.87 -1.67 -1.27
N THR A 238 10.21 -2.75 -0.84
CA THR A 238 10.16 -3.18 0.58
C THR A 238 11.47 -3.74 1.08
N THR A 239 12.28 -4.33 0.19
CA THR A 239 13.62 -4.83 0.52
C THR A 239 14.54 -3.68 0.94
N PHE A 240 14.48 -2.53 0.25
CA PHE A 240 15.24 -1.35 0.65
C PHE A 240 14.80 -0.83 2.02
N ALA A 241 13.50 -0.85 2.31
CA ALA A 241 12.98 -0.48 3.62
C ALA A 241 13.53 -1.40 4.73
N LEU A 242 13.50 -2.72 4.51
CA LEU A 242 14.00 -3.71 5.47
C LEU A 242 15.49 -3.51 5.78
N ILE A 243 16.33 -3.36 4.74
CA ILE A 243 17.77 -3.12 4.91
C ILE A 243 17.99 -1.76 5.58
N GLY A 244 17.20 -0.74 5.22
CA GLY A 244 17.24 0.58 5.85
C GLY A 244 16.93 0.53 7.35
N VAL A 245 15.91 -0.24 7.76
CA VAL A 245 15.53 -0.44 9.17
C VAL A 245 16.64 -1.16 9.94
N LEU A 246 17.23 -2.20 9.36
CA LEU A 246 18.39 -2.88 9.94
C LEU A 246 19.56 -1.90 10.14
N SER A 247 19.90 -1.14 9.11
CA SER A 247 20.98 -0.15 9.14
C SER A 247 20.71 0.93 10.19
N LEU A 248 19.48 1.46 10.27
CA LEU A 248 19.08 2.43 11.27
C LEU A 248 19.16 1.87 12.70
N GLY A 249 18.74 0.62 12.90
CA GLY A 249 18.86 -0.09 14.17
C GLY A 249 20.31 -0.18 14.64
N MET A 250 21.23 -0.53 13.74
CA MET A 250 22.66 -0.57 14.04
C MET A 250 23.23 0.81 14.37
N ASN A 251 22.81 1.86 13.67
CA ASN A 251 23.21 3.23 14.00
C ASN A 251 22.75 3.62 15.40
N PHE A 252 21.49 3.39 15.77
CA PHE A 252 21.01 3.70 17.13
C PHE A 252 21.71 2.85 18.19
N LEU A 253 21.97 1.57 17.91
CA LEU A 253 22.69 0.72 18.84
C LEU A 253 24.11 1.25 19.10
N SER A 254 24.82 1.67 18.05
CA SER A 254 26.17 2.24 18.18
C SER A 254 26.22 3.56 18.96
N LEU A 255 25.09 4.26 19.05
CA LEU A 255 24.96 5.51 19.79
C LEU A 255 24.53 5.30 21.25
N LEU A 256 23.97 4.13 21.58
CA LEU A 256 23.43 3.79 22.91
C LEU A 256 24.36 2.88 23.73
N GLY A 257 25.29 2.19 23.08
CA GLY A 257 26.33 1.37 23.72
C GLY A 257 27.57 2.18 24.04
#